data_AF-A0A0F2L7W1-F1
#
_entry.id   AF-A0A0F2L7W1-F1
#
_cell.length_a   1.000
_cell.length_b   1.000
_cell.length_c   1.000
_cell.angle_alpha   90.00
_cell.angle_beta   90.00
_cell.angle_gamma   90.00
#
_symmetry.space_group_name_H-M   'P 1'
#
loop_
_entity.id
_entity.type
_entity.pdbx_description
1 polymer ?
#
loop_
_entity_poly.entity_id
_entity_poly.type
_entity_poly.pdbx_seq_one_letter_code
_entity_poly.pdbx_strand_id
1 'polypeptide(L)'
;MSSKCADICGVSLQVEPKSAEDELLRDIYSAHKRLGPPGSCYVICVNIMALCAVVSNCKEAAKEFVKRYRKIAEIFRDEVLRIAALL
;
A
#
# COMPACT_ATOMS: atom_id res chain seq x y z
N MET A 1 8.91 -3.51 -10.23
CA MET A 1 7.73 -3.11 -9.41
C MET A 1 8.03 -2.02 -8.38
N SER A 2 9.25 -1.85 -7.85
CA SER A 2 9.52 -0.82 -6.82
C SER A 2 9.54 0.63 -7.34
N SER A 3 9.72 0.86 -8.64
CA SER A 3 9.80 2.23 -9.20
C SER A 3 8.49 3.00 -9.10
N LYS A 4 7.34 2.41 -9.50
CA LYS A 4 6.05 3.12 -9.48
C LYS A 4 5.62 3.58 -8.08
N CYS A 5 5.85 2.76 -7.06
CA CYS A 5 5.55 3.16 -5.68
C CYS A 5 6.53 4.21 -5.14
N ALA A 6 7.79 4.17 -5.58
CA ALA A 6 8.74 5.22 -5.26
C ALA A 6 8.33 6.56 -5.88
N ASP A 7 7.84 6.55 -7.12
CA ASP A 7 7.34 7.74 -7.81
C ASP A 7 6.08 8.32 -7.12
N ILE A 8 5.14 7.46 -6.71
CA ILE A 8 3.89 7.88 -6.04
C ILE A 8 4.14 8.42 -4.62
N CYS A 9 5.03 7.76 -3.87
CA CYS A 9 5.20 8.01 -2.44
C CYS A 9 6.43 8.85 -2.10
N GLY A 10 7.37 9.07 -3.03
CA GLY A 10 8.58 9.88 -2.84
C GLY A 10 9.65 9.23 -1.96
N VAL A 11 9.51 7.95 -1.64
CA VAL A 11 10.49 7.16 -0.86
C VAL A 11 10.61 5.76 -1.45
N SER A 12 11.72 5.08 -1.17
CA SER A 12 11.92 3.68 -1.56
C SER A 12 12.31 2.86 -0.33
N LEU A 13 11.65 1.73 -0.14
CA LEU A 13 11.86 0.82 0.98
C LEU A 13 11.95 -0.62 0.49
N GLN A 14 12.67 -1.46 1.22
CA GLN A 14 12.55 -2.91 1.11
C GLN A 14 11.32 -3.35 1.88
N VAL A 15 10.27 -3.71 1.15
CA VAL A 15 8.97 -4.15 1.69
C VAL A 15 8.53 -5.39 0.94
N GLU A 16 8.14 -6.42 1.67
CA GLU A 16 7.49 -7.59 1.12
C GLU A 16 5.98 -7.50 1.33
N PRO A 17 5.16 -7.89 0.33
CA PRO A 17 3.71 -7.93 0.49
C PRO A 17 3.29 -8.87 1.61
N LYS A 18 2.31 -8.47 2.42
CA LYS A 18 1.81 -9.22 3.57
C LYS A 18 0.41 -9.76 3.32
N SER A 19 0.20 -11.03 3.65
CA SER A 19 -1.11 -11.68 3.52
C SER A 19 -2.01 -11.47 4.75
N ALA A 20 -1.42 -11.30 5.93
CA ALA A 20 -2.09 -11.06 7.21
C ALA A 20 -2.25 -9.57 7.51
N GLU A 21 -3.44 -9.14 7.93
CA GLU A 21 -3.75 -7.73 8.19
C GLU A 21 -2.92 -7.13 9.33
N ASP A 22 -2.70 -7.88 10.43
CA ASP A 22 -1.94 -7.38 11.59
C ASP A 22 -0.45 -7.15 11.28
N GLU A 23 0.16 -8.01 10.48
CA GLU A 23 1.55 -7.84 10.02
C GLU A 23 1.66 -6.63 9.10
N LEU A 24 0.74 -6.48 8.16
CA LEU A 24 0.69 -5.33 7.28
C LEU A 24 0.53 -4.03 8.07
N LEU A 25 -0.38 -4.00 9.04
CA LEU A 25 -0.60 -2.84 9.90
C LEU A 25 0.67 -2.48 10.69
N ARG A 26 1.37 -3.47 11.24
CA ARG A 26 2.64 -3.27 11.95
C ARG A 26 3.70 -2.68 11.03
N ASP A 27 3.83 -3.17 9.80
CA ASP A 27 4.80 -2.66 8.82
C ASP A 27 4.49 -1.23 8.41
N ILE A 28 3.21 -0.91 8.18
CA ILE A 28 2.76 0.46 7.87
C ILE A 28 3.14 1.41 9.01
N TYR A 29 2.84 1.07 10.26
CA TYR A 29 3.20 1.91 11.41
C TYR A 29 4.71 2.03 11.58
N SER A 30 5.46 0.95 11.39
CA SER A 30 6.92 0.97 11.47
C SER A 30 7.52 1.90 10.41
N ALA A 31 7.06 1.81 9.17
CA ALA A 31 7.49 2.69 8.09
C ALA A 31 7.07 4.15 8.33
N HIS A 32 5.85 4.37 8.82
CA HIS A 32 5.35 5.70 9.17
C HIS A 32 6.18 6.35 10.29
N LYS A 33 6.55 5.59 11.32
CA LYS A 33 7.40 6.10 12.41
C LYS A 33 8.80 6.48 11.91
N ARG A 34 9.34 5.75 10.93
CA ARG A 34 10.69 5.99 10.38
C ARG A 34 10.75 7.12 9.36
N LEU A 35 9.74 7.23 8.49
CA LEU A 35 9.76 8.10 7.32
C LEU A 35 8.55 9.03 7.19
N GLY A 36 7.64 9.03 8.15
CA GLY A 36 6.39 9.78 8.10
C GLY A 36 5.39 9.21 7.09
N PRO A 37 4.42 10.02 6.64
CA PRO A 37 3.39 9.63 5.66
C PRO A 37 3.91 8.98 4.36
N PRO A 38 5.07 9.39 3.80
CA PRO A 38 5.68 8.68 2.66
C PRO A 38 5.94 7.19 2.93
N GLY A 39 6.36 6.84 4.15
CA GLY A 39 6.62 5.46 4.55
C GLY A 39 5.36 4.60 4.56
N SER A 40 4.27 5.07 5.18
CA SER A 40 2.98 4.36 5.16
C SER A 40 2.45 4.21 3.75
N CYS A 41 2.51 5.27 2.93
CA CYS A 41 2.12 5.21 1.53
C CYS A 41 2.84 4.10 0.78
N TYR A 42 4.16 4.00 0.94
CA TYR A 42 4.96 3.07 0.16
C TYR A 42 4.62 1.61 0.48
N VAL A 43 4.45 1.29 1.77
CA VAL A 43 4.04 -0.06 2.20
C VAL A 43 2.67 -0.41 1.63
N ILE A 44 1.69 0.50 1.70
CA ILE A 44 0.34 0.30 1.15
C ILE A 44 0.43 0.10 -0.37
N CYS A 45 1.18 0.94 -1.08
CA CYS A 45 1.34 0.87 -2.53
C CYS A 45 1.92 -0.48 -2.98
N VAL A 46 2.97 -0.97 -2.32
CA VAL A 46 3.58 -2.27 -2.64
C VAL A 46 2.56 -3.41 -2.50
N ASN A 47 1.72 -3.37 -1.47
CA ASN A 47 0.70 -4.40 -1.26
C ASN A 47 -0.43 -4.31 -2.31
N ILE A 48 -0.86 -3.11 -2.70
CA ILE A 48 -1.82 -2.94 -3.80
C ILE A 48 -1.22 -3.42 -5.13
N MET A 49 0.05 -3.10 -5.41
CA MET A 49 0.75 -3.54 -6.62
C MET A 49 0.92 -5.06 -6.68
N ALA A 50 1.14 -5.71 -5.53
CA ALA A 50 1.16 -7.17 -5.46
C ALA A 50 -0.20 -7.77 -5.83
N LEU A 51 -1.31 -7.17 -5.37
CA LEU A 51 -2.66 -7.58 -5.80
C LEU A 51 -2.87 -7.32 -7.29
N CYS A 52 -2.35 -6.23 -7.85
CA CYS A 52 -2.45 -5.95 -9.28
C CYS A 52 -1.82 -7.06 -10.14
N ALA A 53 -0.69 -7.62 -9.71
CA ALA A 53 -0.06 -8.75 -10.40
C ALA A 53 -0.93 -10.02 -10.41
N VAL A 54 -1.81 -10.19 -9.40
CA VAL A 54 -2.73 -11.34 -9.32
C VAL A 54 -3.99 -11.10 -10.15
N VAL A 55 -4.62 -9.93 -10.04
CA VAL A 55 -5.89 -9.64 -10.71
C VAL A 55 -5.74 -9.06 -12.13
N SER A 56 -4.50 -8.83 -12.58
CA SER A 56 -4.14 -8.23 -13.88
C SER A 56 -4.84 -6.89 -14.18
N ASN A 57 -5.29 -6.18 -13.14
CA ASN A 57 -5.98 -4.90 -13.22
C ASN A 57 -5.73 -4.07 -11.96
N CYS A 58 -4.86 -3.06 -12.06
CA CYS A 58 -4.45 -2.27 -10.89
C CYS A 58 -5.59 -1.41 -10.30
N LYS A 59 -6.60 -1.05 -11.09
CA LYS A 59 -7.78 -0.34 -10.58
C LYS A 59 -8.64 -1.23 -9.69
N GLU A 60 -8.80 -2.49 -10.07
CA GLU A 60 -9.51 -3.48 -9.24
C GLU A 60 -8.66 -3.92 -8.03
N ALA A 61 -7.34 -3.88 -8.13
CA ALA A 61 -6.44 -4.21 -7.03
C ALA A 61 -6.66 -3.32 -5.79
N ALA A 62 -6.91 -2.03 -5.97
CA ALA A 62 -7.23 -1.12 -4.86
C ALA A 62 -8.56 -1.49 -4.18
N LYS A 63 -9.58 -1.89 -4.95
CA LYS A 63 -10.86 -2.36 -4.39
C LYS A 63 -10.68 -3.66 -3.62
N GLU A 64 -9.90 -4.59 -4.16
CA GLU A 64 -9.60 -5.85 -3.48
C GLU A 64 -8.78 -5.61 -2.20
N PHE A 65 -7.85 -4.65 -2.21
CA PHE A 65 -7.14 -4.21 -1.01
C PHE A 65 -8.09 -3.73 0.07
N VAL A 66 -9.04 -2.83 -0.27
CA VAL A 66 -10.04 -2.33 0.68
C VAL A 66 -10.93 -3.44 1.22
N LYS A 67 -11.32 -4.40 0.37
CA LYS A 67 -12.14 -5.55 0.77
C LYS A 67 -11.39 -6.47 1.73
N ARG A 68 -10.11 -6.72 1.47
CA ARG A 68 -9.27 -7.65 2.22
C ARG A 68 -8.71 -7.05 3.52
N TYR A 69 -8.40 -5.76 3.52
CA TYR A 69 -7.75 -5.05 4.62
C TYR A 69 -8.57 -3.83 5.04
N ARG A 70 -9.84 -4.08 5.39
CA ARG A 70 -10.82 -3.02 5.64
C ARG A 70 -10.37 -2.03 6.71
N LYS A 71 -9.79 -2.53 7.80
CA LYS A 71 -9.36 -1.68 8.93
C LYS A 71 -8.21 -0.77 8.50
N ILE A 72 -7.28 -1.29 7.71
CA ILE A 72 -6.17 -0.50 7.17
C ILE A 72 -6.70 0.58 6.22
N ALA A 73 -7.63 0.23 5.34
CA ALA A 73 -8.25 1.17 4.41
C ALA A 73 -9.06 2.26 5.12
N GLU A 74 -9.64 1.99 6.29
CA GLU A 74 -10.33 2.98 7.11
C GLU A 74 -9.32 3.94 7.79
N ILE A 75 -8.21 3.43 8.33
CA ILE A 75 -7.18 4.24 9.01
C ILE A 75 -6.37 5.10 8.03
N PHE A 76 -5.96 4.53 6.89
CA PHE A 76 -5.10 5.15 5.88
C PHE A 76 -5.86 5.47 4.59
N ARG A 77 -7.10 5.93 4.75
CA ARG A 77 -8.04 6.15 3.63
C ARG A 77 -7.46 7.06 2.55
N ASP A 78 -6.82 8.15 2.96
CA ASP A 78 -6.29 9.16 2.04
C ASP A 78 -5.13 8.61 1.21
N GLU A 79 -4.23 7.81 1.82
CA GLU A 79 -3.17 7.10 1.10
C GLU A 79 -3.74 6.11 0.09
N VAL A 80 -4.73 5.31 0.48
CA VAL A 80 -5.36 4.32 -0.42
C VAL A 80 -6.03 5.02 -1.61
N LEU A 81 -6.78 6.10 -1.37
CA LEU A 81 -7.43 6.88 -2.43
C LEU A 81 -6.41 7.53 -3.37
N ARG A 82 -5.34 8.12 -2.81
CA ARG A 82 -4.27 8.73 -3.58
C ARG A 82 -3.56 7.71 -4.47
N ILE A 83 -3.23 6.54 -3.92
CA ILE A 83 -2.61 5.46 -4.69
C ILE A 83 -3.57 4.99 -5.80
N ALA A 84 -4.84 4.72 -5.48
CA ALA A 84 -5.83 4.27 -6.45
C ALA A 84 -6.02 5.25 -7.63
N ALA A 85 -5.91 6.56 -7.39
CA ALA A 85 -6.00 7.58 -8.43
C ALA A 85 -4.78 7.60 -9.37
N LEU A 86 -3.62 7.12 -8.92
CA LEU A 86 -2.35 7.14 -9.64
C LEU A 86 -1.96 5.77 -10.22
N LEU A 87 -2.74 4.74 -9.95
CA LEU A 87 -2.54 3.37 -10.46
C LEU A 87 -3.18 3.15 -11.82
#